data_AF-A0A7L5E174-F1
#
_entry.id   AF-A0A7L5E174-F1
#
_cell.length_a   1.000
_cell.length_b   1.000
_cell.length_c   1.000
_cell.angle_alpha   90.00
_cell.angle_beta   90.00
_cell.angle_gamma   90.00
#
_symmetry.space_group_name_H-M   'P 1'
#
loop_
_entity.id
_entity.type
_entity.pdbx_description
1 polymer ?
#
loop_
_entity_poly.entity_id
_entity_poly.type
_entity_poly.pdbx_seq_one_letter_code
_entity_poly.pdbx_strand_id
1 'polypeptide(L)'
;MGKPQNIEKDISRIQHTADGQTTIDNKLDELVALLDHSELDSEKIKALQQRLNGALDNLAASKTQSIDAFKHIQIDENASRAELLDEFSVLLSGNQLDSKMAKEYIRGERLSKLFLMFIGLVMVALGFAMIIMPAPPYFEMFTIYYFSPDDGVTLMDLISLLIILSGIFLIIRSMYKKSSTNS
;
A
#
# COMPACT_ATOMS: atom_id res chain seq x y z
N MET A 1 22.85 -13.23 -27.48
CA MET A 1 23.85 -13.30 -26.38
C MET A 1 23.90 -11.94 -25.70
N GLY A 2 23.43 -11.81 -24.45
CA GLY A 2 23.41 -10.53 -23.73
C GLY A 2 22.74 -10.69 -22.36
N LYS A 3 23.48 -11.20 -21.37
CA LYS A 3 22.96 -11.38 -20.00
C LYS A 3 23.95 -11.50 -18.82
N PRO A 4 25.21 -11.01 -18.84
CA PRO A 4 26.04 -11.03 -17.63
C PRO A 4 25.94 -9.77 -16.73
N GLN A 5 25.62 -8.57 -17.27
CA GLN A 5 25.79 -7.31 -16.52
C GLN A 5 24.76 -7.02 -15.41
N ASN A 6 23.59 -7.66 -15.43
CA ASN A 6 22.56 -7.42 -14.39
C ASN A 6 22.84 -8.21 -13.10
N ILE A 7 23.49 -9.36 -13.20
CA ILE A 7 23.74 -10.24 -12.04
C ILE A 7 24.81 -9.62 -11.12
N GLU A 8 25.82 -8.97 -11.69
CA GLU A 8 26.91 -8.30 -10.96
C GLU A 8 26.41 -7.08 -10.14
N LYS A 9 25.44 -6.34 -10.68
CA LYS A 9 24.77 -5.22 -9.97
C LYS A 9 23.87 -5.70 -8.82
N ASP A 10 23.25 -6.86 -8.97
CA ASP A 10 22.39 -7.43 -7.93
C ASP A 10 23.23 -8.04 -6.78
N ILE A 11 24.35 -8.70 -7.10
CA ILE A 11 25.29 -9.23 -6.10
C ILE A 11 25.91 -8.10 -5.27
N SER A 12 26.38 -7.03 -5.92
CA SER A 12 26.98 -5.87 -5.21
C SER A 12 25.98 -5.16 -4.29
N ARG A 13 24.69 -5.08 -4.64
CA ARG A 13 23.65 -4.51 -3.77
C ARG A 13 23.30 -5.39 -2.56
N ILE A 14 23.31 -6.71 -2.73
CA ILE A 14 23.10 -7.65 -1.63
C ILE A 14 24.28 -7.58 -0.66
N GLN A 15 25.50 -7.51 -1.19
CA GLN A 15 26.73 -7.39 -0.41
C GLN A 15 26.76 -6.08 0.39
N HIS A 16 26.39 -4.95 -0.21
CA HIS A 16 26.32 -3.67 0.48
C HIS A 16 25.23 -3.59 1.58
N THR A 17 24.14 -4.35 1.42
CA THR A 17 23.09 -4.45 2.46
C THR A 17 23.55 -5.37 3.61
N ALA A 18 24.26 -6.46 3.29
CA ALA A 18 24.84 -7.37 4.29
C ALA A 18 25.97 -6.70 5.10
N ASP A 19 26.81 -5.89 4.44
CA ASP A 19 27.88 -5.12 5.09
C ASP A 19 27.30 -4.01 6.00
N GLY A 20 26.18 -3.41 5.61
CA GLY A 20 25.44 -2.44 6.44
C GLY A 20 24.77 -3.07 7.66
N GLN A 21 24.23 -4.29 7.53
CA GLN A 21 23.60 -4.99 8.63
C GLN A 21 24.64 -5.51 9.64
N THR A 22 25.74 -6.08 9.16
CA THR A 22 26.84 -6.57 10.00
C THR A 22 27.56 -5.43 10.75
N THR A 23 27.62 -4.23 10.18
CA THR A 23 28.18 -3.05 10.89
C THR A 23 27.26 -2.53 11.99
N ILE A 24 25.94 -2.61 11.83
CA ILE A 24 24.97 -2.28 12.88
C ILE A 24 25.08 -3.28 14.03
N ASP A 25 25.13 -4.57 13.71
CA ASP A 25 25.25 -5.65 14.70
C ASP A 25 26.56 -5.51 15.50
N ASN A 26 27.69 -5.26 14.83
CA ASN A 26 28.97 -5.01 15.50
C ASN A 26 28.95 -3.76 16.41
N LYS A 27 28.24 -2.70 16.01
CA LYS A 27 28.09 -1.48 16.82
C LYS A 27 27.16 -1.67 18.01
N LEU A 28 26.16 -2.54 17.87
CA LEU A 28 25.30 -2.97 18.97
C LEU A 28 26.10 -3.80 19.98
N ASP A 29 26.91 -4.74 19.53
CA ASP A 29 27.76 -5.55 20.41
C ASP A 29 28.80 -4.68 21.13
N GLU A 30 29.38 -3.68 20.44
CA GLU A 30 30.25 -2.68 21.07
C GLU A 30 29.50 -1.87 22.14
N LEU A 31 28.27 -1.44 21.85
CA LEU A 31 27.44 -0.69 22.80
C LEU A 31 27.04 -1.55 24.02
N VAL A 32 26.71 -2.82 23.80
CA VAL A 32 26.42 -3.80 24.86
C VAL A 32 27.65 -4.02 25.73
N ALA A 33 28.83 -4.19 25.13
CA ALA A 33 30.08 -4.34 25.88
C ALA A 33 30.41 -3.08 26.70
N LEU A 34 30.17 -1.89 26.16
CA LEU A 34 30.36 -0.61 26.88
C LEU A 34 29.35 -0.43 28.02
N LEU A 35 28.11 -0.89 27.85
CA LEU A 35 27.09 -0.88 28.89
C LEU A 35 27.40 -1.88 30.01
N ASP A 36 27.96 -3.03 29.67
CA ASP A 36 28.34 -4.09 30.63
C ASP A 36 29.57 -3.70 31.48
N HIS A 37 30.51 -2.95 30.88
CA HIS A 37 31.72 -2.49 31.57
C HIS A 37 31.55 -1.12 32.26
N SER A 38 30.41 -0.46 32.11
CA SER A 38 30.14 0.80 32.81
C SER A 38 29.39 0.53 34.11
N GLU A 39 29.86 1.12 35.21
CA GLU A 39 29.15 1.14 36.49
C GLU A 39 27.91 2.03 36.35
N LEU A 40 26.85 1.47 35.75
CA LEU A 40 25.60 2.16 35.49
C LEU A 40 24.66 1.98 36.68
N ASP A 41 24.47 3.08 37.40
CA ASP A 41 23.42 3.20 38.39
C ASP A 41 22.03 3.17 37.72
N SER A 42 21.01 2.68 38.44
CA SER A 42 19.63 2.52 37.97
C SER A 42 19.04 3.82 37.38
N GLU A 43 19.46 4.98 37.88
CA GLU A 43 19.06 6.27 37.30
C GLU A 43 19.66 6.53 35.90
N LYS A 44 20.92 6.14 35.67
CA LYS A 44 21.59 6.31 34.37
C LYS A 44 21.03 5.35 33.32
N ILE A 45 20.65 4.13 33.74
CA ILE A 45 19.97 3.14 32.88
C ILE A 45 18.63 3.68 32.41
N LYS A 46 17.83 4.26 33.31
CA LYS A 46 16.55 4.90 32.94
C LYS A 46 16.74 6.08 31.99
N ALA A 47 17.75 6.92 32.22
CA ALA A 47 18.05 8.04 31.33
C ALA A 47 18.49 7.59 29.93
N LEU A 48 19.28 6.52 29.83
CA LEU A 48 19.68 5.89 28.57
C LEU A 48 18.47 5.29 27.83
N GLN A 49 17.63 4.53 28.54
CA GLN A 49 16.40 3.96 27.99
C GLN A 49 15.46 5.05 27.46
N GLN A 50 15.30 6.16 28.19
CA GLN A 50 14.44 7.26 27.78
C GLN A 50 14.98 8.00 26.56
N ARG A 51 16.31 8.17 26.45
CA ARG A 51 16.96 8.73 25.25
C ARG A 51 16.87 7.80 24.05
N LEU A 52 17.03 6.50 24.26
CA LEU A 52 16.90 5.48 23.21
C LEU A 52 15.46 5.43 22.68
N ASN A 53 14.48 5.34 23.59
CA ASN A 53 13.06 5.37 23.25
C ASN A 53 12.70 6.66 22.54
N GLY A 54 13.18 7.81 23.01
CA GLY A 54 12.97 9.10 22.33
C GLY A 54 13.58 9.14 20.93
N ALA A 55 14.76 8.54 20.71
CA ALA A 55 15.35 8.44 19.39
C ALA A 55 14.56 7.51 18.45
N LEU A 56 14.04 6.39 18.98
CA LEU A 56 13.18 5.44 18.27
C LEU A 56 11.83 6.06 17.89
N ASP A 57 11.19 6.77 18.82
CA ASP A 57 9.91 7.45 18.60
C ASP A 57 10.07 8.57 17.58
N ASN A 58 11.17 9.34 17.62
CA ASN A 58 11.48 10.34 16.62
C ASN A 58 11.77 9.72 15.25
N LEU A 59 12.46 8.58 15.17
CA LEU A 59 12.68 7.86 13.92
C LEU A 59 11.35 7.35 13.32
N ALA A 60 10.45 6.85 14.16
CA ALA A 60 9.11 6.40 13.76
C ALA A 60 8.20 7.57 13.33
N ALA A 61 8.26 8.70 14.03
CA ALA A 61 7.51 9.91 13.71
C ALA A 61 8.04 10.59 12.44
N SER A 62 9.36 10.72 12.27
CA SER A 62 9.98 11.24 11.06
C SER A 62 9.68 10.37 9.84
N LYS A 63 9.60 9.04 10.01
CA LYS A 63 9.21 8.09 8.95
C LYS A 63 7.73 8.22 8.52
N THR A 64 6.88 8.79 9.38
CA THR A 64 5.46 9.06 9.09
C THR A 64 5.27 10.47 8.50
N GLN A 65 5.96 11.47 9.06
CA GLN A 65 5.95 12.86 8.55
C GLN A 65 6.61 12.98 7.17
N SER A 66 7.61 12.18 6.85
CA SER A 66 8.26 12.16 5.54
C SER A 66 7.36 11.62 4.42
N ILE A 67 6.13 11.17 4.71
CA ILE A 67 5.15 10.79 3.68
C ILE A 67 4.10 11.89 3.54
N ASP A 68 3.72 12.55 4.63
CA ASP A 68 2.74 13.63 4.61
C ASP A 68 3.32 14.99 4.15
N ALA A 69 4.62 15.26 4.40
CA ALA A 69 5.29 16.46 3.89
C ALA A 69 5.32 16.49 2.34
N PHE A 70 5.47 15.33 1.68
CA PHE A 70 5.42 15.24 0.21
C PHE A 70 4.00 15.34 -0.36
N LYS A 71 2.96 15.20 0.48
CA LYS A 71 1.58 15.51 0.07
C LYS A 71 1.30 17.01 0.07
N HIS A 72 1.95 17.79 0.94
CA HIS A 72 1.70 19.23 1.02
C HIS A 72 2.29 20.02 -0.16
N ILE A 73 3.36 19.54 -0.79
CA ILE A 73 3.99 20.19 -1.97
C ILE A 73 3.09 20.13 -3.21
N GLN A 74 2.11 19.22 -3.25
CA GLN A 74 1.20 19.11 -4.39
C GLN A 74 0.03 20.12 -4.36
N ILE A 75 -0.08 20.96 -3.32
CA ILE A 75 -1.30 21.77 -3.09
C ILE A 75 -1.10 23.27 -3.38
N ASP A 76 0.12 23.81 -3.42
CA ASP A 76 0.33 25.23 -3.71
C ASP A 76 0.39 25.52 -5.22
N GLU A 77 -0.79 25.76 -5.79
CA GLU A 77 -1.06 26.11 -7.20
C GLU A 77 -0.37 27.41 -7.68
N ASN A 78 0.33 28.14 -6.80
CA ASN A 78 0.95 29.45 -7.08
C ASN A 78 2.49 29.48 -6.98
N ALA A 79 3.16 28.36 -6.67
CA ALA A 79 4.61 28.35 -6.53
C ALA A 79 5.32 28.33 -7.91
N SER A 80 6.34 29.19 -8.07
CA SER A 80 7.13 29.23 -9.31
C SER A 80 7.91 27.91 -9.47
N ARG A 81 7.98 27.36 -10.69
CA ARG A 81 8.65 26.07 -10.95
C ARG A 81 10.09 25.99 -10.45
N ALA A 82 10.78 27.12 -10.37
CA ALA A 82 12.14 27.22 -9.87
C ALA A 82 12.21 27.04 -8.35
N GLU A 83 11.22 27.56 -7.62
CA GLU A 83 11.12 27.49 -6.16
C GLU A 83 10.72 26.08 -5.71
N LEU A 84 9.81 25.43 -6.45
CA LEU A 84 9.50 24.01 -6.27
C LEU A 84 10.72 23.12 -6.50
N LEU A 85 11.59 23.43 -7.47
CA LEU A 85 12.81 22.65 -7.74
C LEU A 85 13.87 22.81 -6.64
N ASP A 86 14.00 24.00 -6.07
CA ASP A 86 14.94 24.27 -4.99
C ASP A 86 14.48 23.61 -3.68
N GLU A 87 13.18 23.70 -3.36
CA GLU A 87 12.59 23.01 -2.22
C GLU A 87 12.65 21.48 -2.40
N PHE A 88 12.44 20.98 -3.61
CA PHE A 88 12.63 19.56 -3.92
C PHE A 88 14.09 19.14 -3.76
N SER A 89 15.06 19.97 -4.16
CA SER A 89 16.49 19.73 -3.98
C SER A 89 16.89 19.68 -2.50
N VAL A 90 16.36 20.60 -1.69
CA VAL A 90 16.55 20.63 -0.24
C VAL A 90 15.94 19.39 0.43
N LEU A 91 14.74 18.98 0.02
CA LEU A 91 14.07 17.79 0.54
C LEU A 91 14.73 16.48 0.08
N LEU A 92 15.29 16.43 -1.12
CA LEU A 92 16.04 15.29 -1.64
C LEU A 92 17.41 15.15 -0.95
N SER A 93 18.02 16.29 -0.60
CA SER A 93 19.25 16.37 0.19
C SER A 93 19.02 15.94 1.64
N GLY A 94 17.86 16.28 2.21
CA GLY A 94 17.48 15.94 3.60
C GLY A 94 16.86 14.55 3.78
N ASN A 95 16.24 13.97 2.75
CA ASN A 95 15.64 12.64 2.79
C ASN A 95 16.12 11.82 1.59
N GLN A 96 17.13 10.97 1.80
CA GLN A 96 17.41 9.87 0.89
C GLN A 96 16.16 8.99 0.84
N LEU A 97 15.30 9.22 -0.16
CA LEU A 97 14.13 8.40 -0.43
C LEU A 97 14.61 6.99 -0.75
N ASP A 98 14.68 6.15 0.28
CA ASP A 98 15.03 4.75 0.15
C ASP A 98 14.03 4.11 -0.80
N SER A 99 14.52 3.74 -1.98
CA SER A 99 13.75 3.11 -3.06
C SER A 99 12.96 1.89 -2.58
N LYS A 100 13.39 1.25 -1.48
CA LYS A 100 12.68 0.14 -0.86
C LYS A 100 11.32 0.55 -0.28
N MET A 101 11.22 1.71 0.37
CA MET A 101 9.97 2.17 1.02
C MET A 101 8.94 2.68 0.00
N ALA A 102 9.39 3.44 -1.00
CA ALA A 102 8.51 3.87 -2.09
C ALA A 102 7.93 2.66 -2.84
N LYS A 103 8.74 1.60 -3.03
CA LYS A 103 8.29 0.36 -3.67
C LYS A 103 7.30 -0.42 -2.81
N GLU A 104 7.46 -0.41 -1.48
CA GLU A 104 6.57 -1.12 -0.56
C GLU A 104 5.19 -0.44 -0.45
N TYR A 105 5.15 0.88 -0.35
CA TYR A 105 3.91 1.67 -0.35
C TYR A 105 3.15 1.53 -1.68
N ILE A 106 3.85 1.65 -2.82
CA ILE A 106 3.25 1.46 -4.15
C ILE A 106 2.74 0.02 -4.33
N ARG A 107 3.38 -0.97 -3.69
CA ARG A 107 2.94 -2.38 -3.75
C ARG A 107 1.70 -2.63 -2.90
N GLY A 108 1.62 -2.02 -1.71
CA GLY A 108 0.44 -2.10 -0.85
C GLY A 108 -0.81 -1.51 -1.51
N GLU A 109 -0.70 -0.34 -2.14
CA GLU A 109 -1.83 0.29 -2.83
C GLU A 109 -2.29 -0.51 -4.06
N ARG A 110 -1.35 -1.10 -4.82
CA ARG A 110 -1.66 -2.00 -5.94
C ARG A 110 -2.32 -3.29 -5.48
N LEU A 111 -1.90 -3.85 -4.36
CA LEU A 111 -2.47 -5.07 -3.80
C LEU A 111 -3.94 -4.84 -3.38
N SER A 112 -4.21 -3.72 -2.71
CA SER A 112 -5.58 -3.34 -2.34
C SER A 112 -6.48 -3.17 -3.57
N LYS A 113 -5.98 -2.53 -4.64
CA LYS A 113 -6.71 -2.40 -5.92
C LYS A 113 -6.97 -3.76 -6.59
N LEU A 114 -6.00 -4.67 -6.51
CA LEU A 114 -6.14 -6.04 -7.02
C LEU A 114 -7.24 -6.80 -6.27
N PHE A 115 -7.26 -6.73 -4.94
CA PHE A 115 -8.32 -7.33 -4.12
C PHE A 115 -9.70 -6.77 -4.48
N LEU A 116 -9.82 -5.44 -4.60
CA LEU A 116 -11.08 -4.80 -5.01
C LEU A 116 -11.55 -5.28 -6.40
N MET A 117 -10.62 -5.45 -7.33
CA MET A 117 -10.89 -5.96 -8.67
C MET A 117 -11.37 -7.43 -8.65
N PHE A 118 -10.72 -8.29 -7.85
CA PHE A 118 -11.14 -9.68 -7.67
C PHE A 118 -12.55 -9.76 -7.08
N ILE A 119 -12.85 -8.97 -6.05
CA ILE A 119 -14.19 -8.93 -5.44
C ILE A 119 -15.23 -8.52 -6.47
N GLY A 120 -14.97 -7.47 -7.26
CA GLY A 120 -15.87 -7.04 -8.32
C GLY A 120 -16.09 -8.13 -9.39
N LEU A 121 -15.04 -8.83 -9.80
CA LEU A 121 -15.13 -9.93 -10.77
C LEU A 121 -15.98 -11.08 -10.23
N VAL A 122 -15.79 -11.45 -8.96
CA VAL A 122 -16.59 -12.50 -8.30
C VAL A 122 -18.06 -12.08 -8.21
N MET A 123 -18.35 -10.82 -7.87
CA MET A 123 -19.74 -10.33 -7.85
C MET A 123 -20.41 -10.41 -9.22
N VAL A 124 -19.71 -10.03 -10.29
CA VAL A 124 -20.22 -10.15 -11.66
C VAL A 124 -20.47 -11.61 -12.03
N ALA A 125 -19.52 -12.50 -11.73
CA ALA A 125 -19.65 -13.93 -12.00
C ALA A 125 -20.83 -14.55 -11.23
N LEU A 126 -21.01 -14.20 -9.96
CA LEU A 126 -22.14 -14.65 -9.14
C LEU A 126 -23.48 -14.11 -9.65
N GLY A 127 -23.54 -12.84 -10.05
CA GLY A 127 -24.75 -12.26 -10.62
C GLY A 127 -25.16 -12.95 -11.93
N PHE A 128 -24.21 -13.21 -12.83
CA PHE A 128 -24.51 -13.99 -14.04
C PHE A 128 -24.89 -15.43 -13.73
N ALA A 129 -24.24 -16.06 -12.74
CA ALA A 129 -24.61 -17.40 -12.31
C ALA A 129 -26.05 -17.45 -11.78
N MET A 130 -26.51 -16.39 -11.10
CA MET A 130 -27.90 -16.27 -10.63
C MET A 130 -28.92 -16.07 -11.75
N ILE A 131 -28.53 -15.52 -12.90
CA ILE A 131 -29.42 -15.39 -14.07
C ILE A 131 -29.54 -16.73 -14.81
N ILE A 132 -28.43 -17.44 -14.96
CA ILE A 132 -28.34 -18.63 -15.82
C ILE A 132 -28.74 -19.90 -15.08
N MET A 133 -28.42 -20.00 -13.79
CA MET A 133 -28.71 -21.18 -12.99
C MET A 133 -30.15 -21.11 -12.47
N PRO A 134 -30.99 -22.12 -12.76
CA PRO A 134 -32.32 -22.18 -12.18
C PRO A 134 -32.19 -22.30 -10.67
N ALA A 135 -32.81 -21.37 -9.96
CA ALA A 135 -32.77 -21.34 -8.52
C ALA A 135 -33.65 -22.47 -7.95
N PRO A 136 -33.42 -22.92 -6.71
CA PRO A 136 -34.34 -23.86 -6.07
C PRO A 136 -35.78 -23.30 -6.08
N PRO A 137 -36.82 -24.14 -6.21
CA PRO A 137 -38.22 -23.72 -6.43
C PRO A 137 -38.78 -22.70 -5.44
N TYR A 138 -38.17 -22.60 -4.25
CA TYR A 138 -38.53 -21.64 -3.21
C TYR A 138 -38.11 -20.19 -3.53
N PHE A 139 -37.16 -19.98 -4.45
CA PHE A 139 -36.65 -18.65 -4.80
C PHE A 139 -37.38 -18.02 -6.00
N GLU A 140 -38.06 -18.82 -6.82
CA GLU A 140 -38.85 -18.35 -7.96
C GLU A 140 -40.27 -17.88 -7.58
N MET A 141 -40.61 -17.88 -6.28
CA MET A 141 -41.97 -17.53 -5.82
C MET A 141 -42.36 -16.05 -6.04
N PHE A 142 -41.41 -15.18 -6.41
CA PHE A 142 -41.64 -13.75 -6.61
C PHE A 142 -41.33 -13.33 -8.05
N THR A 143 -42.23 -13.66 -8.97
CA THR A 143 -42.19 -13.18 -10.35
C THR A 143 -42.92 -11.85 -10.45
N ILE A 144 -42.25 -10.84 -11.03
CA ILE A 144 -42.76 -9.48 -11.14
C ILE A 144 -43.57 -9.32 -12.42
N TYR A 145 -43.15 -10.00 -13.48
CA TYR A 145 -43.81 -9.94 -14.77
C TYR A 145 -43.74 -11.29 -15.47
N TYR A 146 -44.89 -11.88 -15.79
CA TYR A 146 -44.98 -13.13 -16.54
C TYR A 146 -45.10 -12.83 -18.03
N PHE A 147 -44.17 -13.35 -18.84
CA PHE A 147 -44.30 -13.35 -20.30
C PHE A 147 -45.10 -14.57 -20.78
N SER A 148 -45.06 -15.66 -20.02
CA SER A 148 -45.78 -16.92 -20.26
C SER A 148 -46.09 -17.60 -18.91
N PRO A 149 -46.96 -18.64 -18.88
CA PRO A 149 -47.34 -19.30 -17.63
C PRO A 149 -46.16 -19.89 -16.85
N ASP A 150 -45.11 -20.27 -17.57
CA ASP A 150 -43.92 -20.93 -17.03
C ASP A 150 -42.66 -20.05 -17.09
N ASP A 151 -42.77 -18.78 -17.54
CA ASP A 151 -41.59 -17.91 -17.76
C ASP A 151 -41.91 -16.42 -17.50
N GLY A 152 -41.01 -15.74 -16.81
CA GLY A 152 -41.20 -14.36 -16.39
C GLY A 152 -39.95 -13.76 -15.77
N VAL A 153 -39.94 -12.43 -15.65
CA VAL A 153 -38.88 -11.72 -14.93
C VAL A 153 -39.07 -11.92 -13.43
N THR A 154 -38.09 -12.57 -12.81
CA THR A 154 -38.12 -12.81 -11.38
C THR A 154 -37.53 -11.63 -10.60
N LEU A 155 -37.90 -11.50 -9.32
CA LEU A 155 -37.23 -10.60 -8.39
C LEU A 155 -35.73 -10.95 -8.26
N MET A 156 -35.37 -12.22 -8.45
CA MET A 156 -33.99 -12.69 -8.46
C MET A 156 -33.19 -12.13 -9.64
N ASP A 157 -33.78 -11.98 -10.82
CA ASP A 157 -33.15 -11.34 -11.98
C ASP A 157 -32.88 -9.85 -11.74
N LEU A 158 -33.78 -9.16 -11.02
CA LEU A 158 -33.55 -7.76 -10.64
C LEU A 158 -32.41 -7.64 -9.63
N ILE A 159 -32.37 -8.52 -8.63
CA ILE A 159 -31.31 -8.51 -7.62
C ILE A 159 -29.96 -8.89 -8.26
N SER A 160 -29.93 -9.87 -9.16
CA SER A 160 -28.72 -10.26 -9.86
C SER A 160 -28.21 -9.13 -10.78
N LEU A 161 -29.10 -8.41 -11.45
CA LEU A 161 -28.75 -7.21 -12.22
C LEU A 161 -28.12 -6.14 -11.33
N LEU A 162 -28.67 -5.86 -10.13
CA LEU A 162 -28.11 -4.91 -9.18
C LEU A 162 -26.72 -5.34 -8.67
N ILE A 163 -26.52 -6.64 -8.45
CA ILE A 163 -25.23 -7.21 -8.04
C ILE A 163 -24.20 -7.05 -9.17
N ILE A 164 -24.57 -7.35 -10.41
CA ILE A 164 -23.69 -7.16 -11.59
C ILE A 164 -23.31 -5.69 -11.74
N LEU A 165 -24.29 -4.79 -11.65
CA LEU A 165 -24.08 -3.34 -11.78
C LEU A 165 -23.17 -2.82 -10.67
N SER A 166 -23.35 -3.28 -9.44
CA SER A 166 -22.47 -2.97 -8.30
C SER A 166 -21.05 -3.52 -8.50
N GLY A 167 -20.91 -4.73 -9.02
CA GLY A 167 -19.62 -5.35 -9.31
C GLY A 167 -18.85 -4.59 -10.40
N ILE A 168 -19.52 -4.24 -11.50
CA ILE A 168 -18.96 -3.40 -12.57
C ILE A 168 -18.57 -2.03 -12.02
N PHE A 169 -19.44 -1.39 -11.23
CA PHE A 169 -19.15 -0.12 -10.59
C PHE A 169 -17.90 -0.19 -9.69
N LEU A 170 -17.74 -1.27 -8.93
CA LEU A 170 -16.55 -1.51 -8.10
C LEU A 170 -15.27 -1.64 -8.92
N ILE A 171 -15.32 -2.37 -10.04
CA ILE A 171 -14.19 -2.54 -10.97
C ILE A 171 -13.80 -1.20 -11.58
N ILE A 172 -14.79 -0.46 -12.10
CA ILE A 172 -14.63 0.89 -12.64
C ILE A 172 -13.99 1.79 -11.58
N ARG A 173 -14.58 1.88 -10.39
CA ARG A 173 -14.05 2.70 -9.30
C ARG A 173 -12.61 2.33 -8.92
N SER A 174 -12.25 1.05 -8.94
CA SER A 174 -10.89 0.58 -8.72
C SER A 174 -9.91 1.08 -9.79
N MET A 175 -10.35 1.15 -11.06
CA MET A 175 -9.55 1.66 -12.19
C MET A 175 -9.46 3.19 -12.21
N TYR A 176 -10.55 3.91 -11.93
CA TYR A 176 -10.62 5.37 -12.03
C TYR A 176 -9.98 6.12 -10.86
N LYS A 177 -9.71 5.47 -9.72
CA LYS A 177 -8.94 6.06 -8.60
C LYS A 177 -7.48 6.37 -8.96
N LYS A 178 -7.08 6.23 -10.23
CA LYS A 178 -5.74 6.53 -10.75
C LYS A 178 -5.67 7.81 -11.61
N SER A 179 -6.77 8.54 -11.84
CA SER A 179 -6.77 9.68 -12.79
C SER A 179 -6.81 11.08 -12.17
N SER A 180 -6.76 11.23 -10.85
CA SER A 180 -6.70 12.56 -10.18
C SER A 180 -5.31 12.87 -9.59
N THR A 181 -4.26 12.29 -10.17
CA THR A 181 -2.85 12.60 -9.82
C THR A 181 -2.04 12.87 -11.09
N ASN A 182 -2.71 13.42 -12.11
CA ASN A 182 -2.14 13.95 -13.34
C ASN A 182 -3.01 15.12 -13.79
N SER A 183 -2.95 16.23 -13.07
CA SER A 183 -3.21 17.57 -13.61
C SER A 183 -2.34 18.55 -12.87
#